data_AF-A0AAU6HR26-F1
#
_entry.id   AF-A0AAU6HR26-F1
#
_cell.length_a   1.000
_cell.length_b   1.000
_cell.length_c   1.000
_cell.angle_alpha   90.00
_cell.angle_beta   90.00
_cell.angle_gamma   90.00
#
_symmetry.space_group_name_H-M   'P 1'
#
loop_
_entity.id
_entity.type
_entity.pdbx_description
1 polymer ?
#
loop_
_entity_poly.entity_id
_entity_poly.type
_entity_poly.pdbx_seq_one_letter_code
_entity_poly.pdbx_strand_id
1 'polypeptide(L)'
;MSSRVAAAIHTVSRRIDIKKAGHMFESSPPRLLPWTRSDGAPCYLSTDDPHSRLSQLADDVEDEVLTAAGTVLAEAELLFAAPGPDPQELRRTAAVLHGALRDVLRIADSRGDRLPEPCDHGETRLCEGRTCCRACRQQIYL
;
A
#
# COMPACT_ATOMS: atom_id res chain seq x y z
N MET A 1 27.23 -15.94 -1.65
CA MET A 1 26.19 -15.39 -2.54
C MET A 1 24.98 -15.01 -1.67
N SER A 2 24.37 -13.87 -1.99
CA SER A 2 23.74 -12.92 -1.08
C SER A 2 22.51 -13.41 -0.28
N SER A 3 22.67 -13.54 1.05
CA SER A 3 21.58 -13.58 2.03
C SER A 3 21.05 -12.16 2.28
N ARG A 4 20.37 -11.56 1.28
CA ARG A 4 19.80 -10.21 1.39
C ARG A 4 18.32 -10.11 1.05
N VAL A 5 17.65 -11.22 0.72
CA VAL A 5 16.21 -11.22 0.43
C VAL A 5 15.36 -11.40 1.70
N ALA A 6 15.92 -11.98 2.77
CA ALA A 6 15.15 -12.33 3.99
C ALA A 6 14.97 -11.20 5.01
N ALA A 7 15.57 -10.02 4.82
CA ALA A 7 15.56 -8.94 5.83
C ALA A 7 14.51 -7.84 5.59
N ALA A 8 13.71 -7.92 4.52
CA ALA A 8 12.81 -6.84 4.12
C ALA A 8 11.49 -6.77 4.92
N ILE A 9 11.09 -7.84 5.62
CA ILE A 9 9.79 -7.91 6.31
C ILE A 9 9.80 -7.16 7.67
N HIS A 10 10.96 -6.83 8.23
CA HIS A 10 11.08 -6.19 9.55
C HIS A 10 11.14 -4.63 9.54
N THR A 11 10.89 -3.96 8.42
CA THR A 11 11.09 -2.49 8.32
C THR A 11 9.79 -1.69 8.19
N VAL A 12 8.76 -2.04 8.97
CA VAL A 12 7.60 -1.14 9.16
C VAL A 12 7.84 -0.16 10.34
N SER A 13 8.83 -0.40 11.20
CA SER A 13 9.04 0.38 12.44
C SER A 13 9.93 1.64 12.36
N ARG A 14 10.04 2.32 11.22
CA ARG A 14 10.93 3.51 11.11
C ARG A 14 10.28 4.81 10.61
N ARG A 15 8.97 4.98 10.84
CA ARG A 15 8.22 6.24 10.57
C ARG A 15 8.03 7.15 11.81
N ILE A 16 8.75 6.91 12.91
CA ILE A 16 8.51 7.61 14.19
C ILE A 16 8.96 9.09 14.19
N ASP A 17 9.83 9.54 13.28
CA ASP A 17 10.49 10.86 13.44
C ASP A 17 9.73 12.09 12.90
N ILE A 18 8.49 11.98 12.42
CA ILE A 18 7.72 13.16 11.93
C ILE A 18 6.73 13.71 12.99
N LYS A 19 6.36 12.94 14.02
CA LYS A 19 5.30 13.32 14.99
C LYS A 19 5.73 14.32 16.09
N LYS A 20 6.64 15.27 15.82
CA LYS A 20 7.03 16.28 16.81
C LYS A 20 7.10 17.71 16.28
N ALA A 21 5.95 18.24 15.86
CA ALA A 21 5.65 19.67 15.96
C ALA A 21 4.13 19.94 15.83
N GLY A 22 3.54 20.58 16.84
CA GLY A 22 2.38 21.45 16.66
C GLY A 22 0.99 20.83 16.90
N HIS A 23 0.58 20.71 18.16
CA HIS A 23 -0.82 20.60 18.54
C HIS A 23 -1.45 22.01 18.52
N MET A 24 -2.38 22.29 17.59
CA MET A 24 -3.53 23.23 17.78
C MET A 24 -4.46 23.41 16.56
N PHE A 25 -4.45 22.52 15.55
CA PHE A 25 -5.62 22.21 14.71
C PHE A 25 -5.41 20.78 14.22
N GLU A 26 -6.26 19.85 14.63
CA GLU A 26 -6.10 18.42 14.34
C GLU A 26 -6.59 18.12 12.91
N SER A 27 -5.87 18.64 11.92
CA SER A 27 -6.04 18.19 10.54
C SER A 27 -5.54 16.75 10.45
N SER A 28 -6.34 15.86 9.88
CA SER A 28 -5.90 14.48 9.62
C SER A 28 -4.55 14.48 8.88
N PRO A 29 -3.64 13.53 9.19
CA PRO A 29 -2.36 13.46 8.49
C PRO A 29 -2.60 13.37 6.98
N PRO A 30 -1.77 14.04 6.16
CA PRO A 30 -2.02 14.11 4.73
C PRO A 30 -1.93 12.71 4.09
N ARG A 31 -2.90 12.39 3.24
CA ARG A 31 -2.99 11.11 2.52
C ARG A 31 -1.93 11.03 1.43
N LEU A 32 -1.14 9.96 1.40
CA LEU A 32 -0.29 9.63 0.26
C LEU A 32 -1.16 9.22 -0.94
N LEU A 33 -0.95 9.82 -2.11
CA LEU A 33 -1.71 9.51 -3.32
C LEU A 33 -1.05 8.36 -4.11
N PRO A 34 -1.83 7.56 -4.88
CA PRO A 34 -1.29 6.42 -5.62
C PRO A 34 -0.45 6.85 -6.84
N TRP A 35 -0.54 8.13 -7.26
CA TRP A 35 0.28 8.71 -8.33
C TRP A 35 1.43 9.56 -7.78
N THR A 36 2.42 9.79 -8.65
CA THR A 36 3.57 10.65 -8.38
C THR A 36 3.48 11.95 -9.19
N ARG A 37 4.28 12.93 -8.79
CA ARG A 37 4.50 14.13 -9.60
C ARG A 37 5.31 13.76 -10.84
N SER A 38 5.38 14.67 -11.81
CA SER A 38 6.16 14.50 -13.04
C SER A 38 7.66 14.26 -12.79
N ASP A 39 8.20 14.70 -11.65
CA ASP A 39 9.58 14.47 -11.22
C ASP A 39 9.77 13.14 -10.45
N GLY A 40 8.71 12.35 -10.29
CA GLY A 40 8.70 11.09 -9.54
C GLY A 40 8.54 11.25 -8.03
N ALA A 41 8.40 12.47 -7.50
CA ALA A 41 8.20 12.68 -6.07
C ALA A 41 6.80 12.23 -5.61
N PRO A 42 6.66 11.74 -4.36
CA PRO A 42 5.36 11.41 -3.77
C PRO A 42 4.40 12.61 -3.78
N CYS A 43 3.11 12.36 -4.04
CA CYS A 43 2.04 13.34 -3.92
C CYS A 43 1.26 13.12 -2.62
N TYR A 44 0.90 14.20 -1.93
CA TYR A 44 0.10 14.15 -0.71
C TYR A 44 -1.16 15.02 -0.82
N LEU A 45 -2.27 14.53 -0.29
CA LEU A 45 -3.54 15.23 -0.19
C LEU A 45 -3.79 15.61 1.28
N SER A 46 -3.87 16.91 1.56
CA SER A 46 -4.39 17.42 2.83
C SER A 46 -5.86 17.78 2.63
N THR A 47 -6.74 17.15 3.40
CA THR A 47 -8.19 17.35 3.37
C THR A 47 -8.78 17.04 4.74
N ASP A 48 -9.76 17.82 5.17
CA ASP A 48 -10.52 17.56 6.40
C ASP A 48 -11.65 16.53 6.15
N ASP A 49 -11.97 16.28 4.87
CA ASP A 49 -12.96 15.27 4.45
C ASP A 49 -12.25 14.04 3.86
N PRO A 50 -12.26 12.88 4.56
CA PRO A 50 -11.69 11.64 4.04
C PRO A 50 -12.45 11.11 2.81
N HIS A 51 -13.67 11.59 2.56
CA HIS A 51 -14.50 11.25 1.41
C HIS A 51 -14.53 12.36 0.34
N SER A 52 -13.54 13.27 0.36
CA SER A 52 -13.42 14.30 -0.69
C SER A 52 -13.36 13.67 -2.10
N ARG A 53 -13.69 14.45 -3.14
CA ARG A 53 -13.59 13.98 -4.53
C ARG A 53 -12.22 13.44 -4.90
N LEU A 54 -11.14 14.04 -4.37
CA LEU A 54 -9.77 13.57 -4.61
C LEU A 54 -9.45 12.30 -3.82
N SER A 55 -10.04 12.13 -2.63
CA SER A 55 -9.93 10.87 -1.88
C SER A 55 -10.61 9.72 -2.64
N GLN A 56 -11.82 9.94 -3.16
CA GLN A 56 -12.54 8.93 -3.96
C GLN A 56 -11.77 8.60 -5.25
N LEU A 57 -11.26 9.61 -5.96
CA LEU A 57 -10.40 9.38 -7.12
C LEU A 57 -9.14 8.57 -6.76
N ALA A 58 -8.56 8.83 -5.59
CA ALA A 58 -7.42 8.06 -5.12
C ALA A 58 -7.82 6.61 -4.79
N ASP A 59 -9.01 6.36 -4.26
CA ASP A 59 -9.53 5.01 -4.04
C ASP A 59 -9.74 4.27 -5.38
N ASP A 60 -10.35 4.93 -6.37
CA ASP A 60 -10.56 4.36 -7.71
C ASP A 60 -9.23 3.98 -8.38
N VAL A 61 -8.22 4.87 -8.33
CA VAL A 61 -6.89 4.59 -8.90
C VAL A 61 -6.16 3.51 -8.11
N GLU A 62 -6.31 3.45 -6.78
CA GLU A 62 -5.77 2.35 -5.99
C GLU A 62 -6.32 1.00 -6.49
N ASP A 63 -7.62 0.91 -6.73
CA ASP A 63 -8.27 -0.32 -7.20
C ASP A 63 -7.89 -0.69 -8.65
N GLU A 64 -7.76 0.28 -9.54
CA GLU A 64 -7.24 0.07 -10.90
C GLU A 64 -5.80 -0.48 -10.89
N VAL A 65 -4.93 0.08 -10.06
CA VAL A 65 -3.53 -0.37 -9.92
C VAL A 65 -3.47 -1.78 -9.33
N LEU A 66 -4.28 -2.09 -8.30
CA LEU A 66 -4.32 -3.43 -7.72
C LEU A 66 -4.83 -4.47 -8.72
N THR A 67 -5.83 -4.11 -9.53
CA THR A 67 -6.35 -4.97 -10.60
C THR A 67 -5.28 -5.24 -11.66
N ALA A 68 -4.61 -4.18 -12.14
CA ALA A 68 -3.53 -4.30 -13.11
C ALA A 68 -2.35 -5.15 -12.58
N ALA A 69 -1.97 -4.95 -11.31
CA ALA A 69 -0.93 -5.76 -10.67
C ALA A 69 -1.32 -7.25 -10.60
N GLY A 70 -2.60 -7.55 -10.36
CA GLY A 70 -3.13 -8.91 -10.41
C GLY A 70 -3.01 -9.54 -11.80
N THR A 71 -3.30 -8.78 -12.87
CA THR A 71 -3.10 -9.24 -14.25
C THR A 71 -1.64 -9.53 -14.55
N VAL A 72 -0.72 -8.63 -14.19
CA VAL A 72 0.73 -8.82 -14.38
C VAL A 72 1.22 -10.07 -13.65
N LEU A 73 0.73 -10.31 -12.44
CA LEU A 73 1.09 -11.51 -11.68
C LEU A 73 0.61 -12.79 -12.38
N ALA A 74 -0.64 -12.82 -12.86
CA ALA A 74 -1.18 -13.97 -13.58
C ALA A 74 -0.42 -14.25 -14.89
N GLU A 75 -0.07 -13.22 -15.64
CA GLU A 75 0.75 -13.36 -16.86
C GLU A 75 2.15 -13.91 -16.55
N ALA A 76 2.76 -13.47 -15.45
CA ALA A 76 4.06 -13.96 -15.02
C ALA A 76 4.00 -15.45 -14.61
N GLU A 77 2.95 -15.87 -13.90
CA GLU A 77 2.74 -17.27 -13.53
C GLU A 77 2.67 -18.18 -14.76
N LEU A 78 1.97 -17.75 -15.82
CA LEU A 78 1.91 -18.48 -17.09
C LEU A 78 3.29 -18.58 -17.76
N LEU A 79 4.07 -17.49 -17.75
CA LEU A 79 5.43 -17.49 -18.30
C LEU A 79 6.36 -18.43 -17.53
N PHE A 80 6.27 -18.48 -16.20
CA PHE A 80 7.10 -19.34 -15.36
C PHE A 80 6.72 -20.82 -15.46
N ALA A 81 5.47 -21.13 -15.81
CA ALA A 81 5.02 -22.50 -16.05
C ALA A 81 5.47 -23.08 -17.41
N ALA A 82 5.86 -22.23 -18.36
CA ALA A 82 6.31 -22.67 -19.67
C ALA A 82 7.70 -23.33 -19.62
N PRO A 83 7.93 -24.44 -20.34
CA PRO A 83 9.26 -25.03 -20.45
C PRO A 83 10.18 -24.17 -21.32
N GLY A 84 11.28 -23.68 -20.74
CA GLY A 84 12.28 -22.89 -21.45
C GLY A 84 11.79 -21.50 -21.89
N PRO A 85 11.30 -20.65 -20.96
CA PRO A 85 10.82 -19.32 -21.31
C PRO A 85 11.95 -18.48 -21.90
N ASP A 86 11.61 -17.67 -22.91
CA ASP A 86 12.57 -16.80 -23.57
C ASP A 86 13.23 -15.82 -22.56
N PRO A 87 14.57 -15.74 -22.50
CA PRO A 87 15.26 -14.85 -21.57
C PRO A 87 14.92 -13.37 -21.74
N GLN A 88 14.54 -12.91 -22.94
CA GLN A 88 14.13 -11.53 -23.14
C GLN A 88 12.72 -11.29 -22.58
N GLU A 89 11.79 -12.21 -22.78
CA GLU A 89 10.46 -12.18 -22.17
C GLU A 89 10.56 -12.18 -20.63
N LEU A 90 11.40 -13.05 -20.05
CA LEU A 90 11.65 -13.07 -18.60
C LEU A 90 12.14 -11.71 -18.07
N ARG A 91 13.08 -11.06 -18.77
CA ARG A 91 13.58 -9.74 -18.36
C ARG A 91 12.50 -8.66 -18.44
N ARG A 92 11.66 -8.68 -19.48
CA ARG A 92 10.53 -7.76 -19.61
C ARG A 92 9.53 -7.96 -18.47
N THR A 93 9.09 -9.20 -18.25
CA THR A 93 8.12 -9.54 -17.20
C THR A 93 8.65 -9.17 -15.82
N ALA A 94 9.94 -9.43 -15.54
CA ALA A 94 10.57 -9.02 -14.28
C ALA A 94 10.56 -7.49 -14.09
N ALA A 95 10.77 -6.71 -15.16
CA ALA A 95 10.73 -5.25 -15.08
C ALA A 95 9.31 -4.73 -14.80
N VAL A 96 8.29 -5.32 -15.44
CA VAL A 96 6.88 -4.98 -15.22
C VAL A 96 6.42 -5.36 -13.81
N LEU A 97 6.76 -6.57 -13.34
CA LEU A 97 6.50 -7.02 -11.96
C LEU A 97 7.13 -6.09 -10.92
N HIS A 98 8.38 -5.65 -11.15
CA HIS A 98 9.05 -4.71 -10.26
C HIS A 98 8.35 -3.34 -10.22
N GLY A 99 7.79 -2.88 -11.35
CA GLY A 99 6.94 -1.70 -11.40
C GLY A 99 5.67 -1.88 -10.57
N ALA A 100 4.91 -2.94 -10.87
CA ALA A 100 3.66 -3.27 -10.18
C ALA A 100 3.87 -3.41 -8.66
N LEU A 101 4.92 -4.08 -8.22
CA LEU A 101 5.24 -4.24 -6.79
C LEU A 101 5.53 -2.89 -6.12
N ARG A 102 6.23 -1.98 -6.80
CA ARG A 102 6.48 -0.63 -6.26
C ARG A 102 5.16 0.12 -6.03
N ASP A 103 4.23 0.00 -6.96
CA ASP A 103 2.96 0.69 -6.88
C ASP A 103 2.04 0.06 -5.82
N VAL A 104 2.00 -1.27 -5.71
CA VAL A 104 1.31 -1.99 -4.63
C VAL A 104 1.87 -1.60 -3.25
N LEU A 105 3.19 -1.50 -3.10
CA LEU A 105 3.80 -1.06 -1.84
C LEU A 105 3.41 0.37 -1.47
N ARG A 106 3.30 1.29 -2.45
CA ARG A 106 2.80 2.65 -2.21
C ARG A 106 1.35 2.64 -1.71
N ILE A 107 0.50 1.81 -2.31
CA ILE A 107 -0.90 1.68 -1.89
C ILE A 107 -0.97 1.10 -0.48
N ALA A 108 -0.17 0.08 -0.18
CA ALA A 108 -0.09 -0.51 1.15
C ALA A 108 0.36 0.52 2.21
N ASP A 109 1.37 1.32 1.92
CA ASP A 109 1.82 2.43 2.78
C ASP A 109 0.71 3.46 2.99
N SER A 110 0.06 3.88 1.90
CA SER A 110 -0.99 4.90 1.97
C SER A 110 -2.21 4.41 2.75
N ARG A 111 -2.63 3.17 2.52
CA ARG A 111 -3.73 2.53 3.25
C ARG A 111 -3.36 2.31 4.72
N GLY A 112 -2.11 1.92 5.01
CA GLY A 112 -1.59 1.73 6.36
C GLY A 112 -1.51 3.02 7.19
N ASP A 113 -1.08 4.13 6.59
CA ASP A 113 -1.01 5.43 7.25
C ASP A 113 -2.42 5.98 7.61
N ARG A 114 -3.48 5.47 6.97
CA ARG A 114 -4.89 5.80 7.26
C ARG A 114 -5.53 4.91 8.33
N LEU A 115 -4.84 3.87 8.81
CA LEU A 115 -5.35 3.04 9.89
C LEU A 115 -5.23 3.77 11.24
N PRO A 116 -6.23 3.66 12.11
CA PRO A 116 -6.13 4.21 13.45
C PRO A 116 -5.10 3.42 14.29
N GLU A 117 -4.51 4.07 15.30
CA GLU A 117 -3.57 3.38 16.20
C GLU A 117 -4.24 2.16 16.85
N PRO A 118 -3.64 0.96 16.80
CA PRO A 118 -4.24 -0.26 17.34
C PRO A 118 -4.69 -0.07 18.80
N CYS A 119 -5.91 -0.49 19.12
CA CYS A 119 -6.38 -0.50 20.50
C CYS A 119 -5.86 -1.73 21.28
N ASP A 120 -5.70 -1.61 22.60
CA ASP A 120 -5.08 -2.64 23.46
C ASP A 120 -5.94 -3.89 23.73
N HIS A 121 -7.10 -4.04 23.10
CA HIS A 121 -8.06 -5.10 23.40
C HIS A 121 -7.67 -6.50 22.88
N GLY A 122 -6.69 -6.61 21.99
CA GLY A 122 -6.09 -7.88 21.52
C GLY A 122 -6.95 -8.81 20.64
N GLU A 123 -8.28 -8.82 20.80
CA GLU A 123 -9.18 -9.69 20.03
C GLU A 123 -9.69 -9.02 18.75
N THR A 124 -9.47 -9.66 17.60
CA THR A 124 -9.97 -9.22 16.29
C THR A 124 -11.15 -10.06 15.80
N ARG A 125 -12.02 -9.47 14.98
CA ARG A 125 -13.10 -10.12 14.24
C ARG A 125 -13.24 -9.52 12.84
N LEU A 126 -13.72 -10.31 11.88
CA LEU A 126 -14.10 -9.81 10.55
C LEU A 126 -15.47 -9.12 10.62
N CYS A 127 -15.56 -7.88 10.14
CA CYS A 127 -16.78 -7.09 10.02
C CYS A 127 -16.87 -6.53 8.60
N GLU A 128 -17.82 -7.00 7.79
CA GLU A 128 -18.04 -6.48 6.43
C GLU A 128 -16.75 -6.45 5.58
N GLY A 129 -15.94 -7.51 5.67
CA GLY A 129 -14.67 -7.59 4.95
C GLY A 129 -13.48 -6.86 5.58
N ARG A 130 -13.67 -6.16 6.71
CA ARG A 130 -12.59 -5.47 7.45
C ARG A 130 -12.22 -6.21 8.73
N THR A 131 -10.95 -6.18 9.11
CA THR A 131 -10.52 -6.73 10.40
C THR A 131 -10.65 -5.66 11.49
N CYS A 132 -11.57 -5.88 12.43
CA CYS A 132 -11.90 -4.94 13.49
C CYS A 132 -11.61 -5.53 14.88
N CYS A 133 -11.39 -4.66 15.87
CA CYS A 133 -11.45 -5.02 17.27
C CYS A 133 -12.82 -5.61 17.63
N ARG A 134 -12.85 -6.71 18.38
CA ARG A 134 -14.11 -7.27 18.89
C ARG A 134 -14.77 -6.37 19.94
N ALA A 135 -13.99 -5.68 20.76
CA ALA A 135 -14.48 -4.84 21.85
C ALA A 135 -14.96 -3.46 21.37
N CYS A 136 -14.09 -2.66 20.75
CA CYS A 136 -14.41 -1.28 20.36
C CYS A 136 -14.85 -1.13 18.89
N ARG A 137 -14.84 -2.21 18.10
CA ARG A 137 -15.18 -2.21 16.65
C ARG A 137 -14.27 -1.37 15.76
N GLN A 138 -13.18 -0.81 16.30
CA GLN A 138 -12.19 -0.08 15.53
C GLN A 138 -11.54 -0.99 14.50
N GLN A 139 -11.34 -0.51 13.27
CA GLN A 139 -10.56 -1.23 12.27
C GLN A 139 -9.08 -1.28 12.70
N ILE A 140 -8.48 -2.46 12.71
CA ILE A 140 -7.08 -2.66 13.14
C ILE A 140 -6.18 -3.01 11.94
N TYR A 141 -6.73 -3.61 10.88
CA TYR A 141 -5.98 -3.95 9.67
C TYR A 141 -6.79 -3.65 8.41
N LEU A 142 -6.08 -3.61 7.27
CA LEU A 142 -6.67 -3.62 5.93
C LEU A 142 -7.38 -4.95 5.65
#